data_AF-A0ABD3ETD9-F1
#
_entry.id   AF-A0ABD3ETD9-F1
#
_cell.length_a   1.000
_cell.length_b   1.000
_cell.length_c   1.000
_cell.angle_alpha   90.00
_cell.angle_beta   90.00
_cell.angle_gamma   90.00
#
_symmetry.space_group_name_H-M   'P 1'
#
loop_
_entity.id
_entity.type
_entity.pdbx_description
1 polymer ?
#
loop_
_entity_poly.entity_id
_entity_poly.type
_entity_poly.pdbx_seq_one_letter_code
_entity_poly.pdbx_strand_id
1 'polypeptide(L)'
;MAGSKTLEQVNTDLSGVLNRMDVAEKRLAAEAKKVDGPVGGADLREYQTQLLLKLRAIRDTMQKEGSSLEQLRKERDEARSERDLLKKQVDKLNYRVHHLKQHVPVPTPTDMKL
;
A
#
# COMPACT_ATOMS: atom_id res chain seq x y z
N MET A 1 -35.36 -41.60 -61.53
CA MET A 1 -34.55 -40.48 -62.03
C MET A 1 -34.57 -39.23 -61.12
N ALA A 2 -35.22 -39.23 -59.94
CA ALA A 2 -35.30 -38.05 -59.08
C ALA A 2 -34.13 -37.88 -58.08
N GLY A 3 -33.39 -38.95 -57.75
CA GLY A 3 -32.32 -38.90 -56.72
C GLY A 3 -30.97 -38.34 -57.18
N SER A 4 -30.66 -38.35 -58.48
CA SER A 4 -29.37 -37.88 -59.01
C SER A 4 -29.25 -36.35 -59.02
N LYS A 5 -30.34 -35.63 -59.34
CA LYS A 5 -30.37 -34.16 -59.27
C LYS A 5 -30.18 -33.63 -57.85
N THR A 6 -30.63 -34.37 -56.84
CA THR A 6 -30.49 -33.97 -55.43
C THR A 6 -29.05 -34.13 -54.93
N LEU A 7 -28.34 -35.15 -55.40
CA LEU A 7 -26.94 -35.39 -55.01
C LEU A 7 -25.98 -34.36 -55.62
N GLU A 8 -26.22 -33.95 -56.87
CA GLU A 8 -25.45 -32.88 -57.51
C GLU A 8 -25.67 -31.52 -56.83
N GLN A 9 -26.91 -31.23 -56.43
CA GLN A 9 -27.23 -30.03 -55.65
C GLN A 9 -26.55 -30.03 -54.29
N VAL A 10 -26.58 -31.16 -53.56
CA VAL A 10 -25.87 -31.28 -52.28
C VAL A 10 -24.36 -31.11 -52.45
N ASN A 11 -23.77 -31.65 -53.53
CA ASN A 11 -22.35 -31.52 -53.80
C ASN A 11 -21.93 -30.07 -54.13
N THR A 12 -22.77 -29.34 -54.86
CA THR A 12 -22.54 -27.91 -55.15
C THR A 12 -22.71 -27.05 -53.91
N ASP A 13 -23.70 -27.34 -53.06
CA ASP A 13 -23.90 -26.66 -51.78
C ASP A 13 -22.73 -26.90 -50.82
N LEU A 14 -22.25 -28.13 -50.70
CA LEU A 14 -21.06 -28.48 -49.91
C LEU A 14 -19.81 -27.75 -50.40
N SER A 15 -19.61 -27.69 -51.72
CA SER A 15 -18.50 -26.93 -52.32
C SER A 15 -18.61 -25.43 -52.01
N GLY A 16 -19.84 -24.89 -52.03
CA GLY A 16 -20.12 -23.52 -51.64
C GLY A 16 -19.81 -23.23 -50.17
N VAL A 17 -20.16 -24.14 -49.26
CA VAL A 17 -19.87 -24.02 -47.82
C VAL A 17 -18.37 -24.09 -47.56
N LEU A 18 -17.64 -25.01 -48.21
CA LEU A 18 -16.19 -25.12 -48.09
C LEU A 18 -15.48 -23.83 -48.51
N ASN A 19 -15.88 -23.24 -49.63
CA ASN A 19 -15.31 -21.97 -50.10
C ASN A 19 -15.59 -20.81 -49.14
N ARG A 20 -16.80 -20.76 -48.54
CA ARG A 20 -17.13 -19.73 -47.54
C ARG A 20 -16.31 -19.91 -46.25
N MET A 21 -16.07 -21.16 -45.84
CA MET A 21 -15.27 -21.48 -44.67
C MET A 21 -13.81 -21.07 -44.87
N ASP A 22 -13.21 -21.38 -46.02
CA ASP A 22 -11.84 -20.99 -46.36
C ASP A 22 -11.66 -19.45 -46.40
N VAL A 23 -12.65 -18.73 -46.94
CA VAL A 23 -12.66 -17.25 -46.91
C VAL A 23 -12.78 -16.72 -45.47
N ALA A 24 -13.63 -17.32 -44.64
CA ALA A 24 -13.79 -16.94 -43.24
C ALA A 24 -12.51 -17.20 -42.44
N GLU A 25 -11.84 -18.33 -42.66
CA GLU A 25 -10.59 -18.71 -42.00
C GLU A 25 -9.46 -17.74 -42.37
N LYS A 26 -9.34 -17.38 -43.66
CA LYS A 26 -8.37 -16.37 -44.12
C LYS A 26 -8.62 -14.99 -43.51
N ARG A 27 -9.89 -14.59 -43.37
CA ARG A 27 -10.26 -13.33 -42.69
C ARG A 27 -9.93 -13.37 -41.21
N LEU A 28 -10.28 -14.46 -40.53
CA LEU A 28 -10.00 -14.65 -39.11
C LEU A 28 -8.49 -14.65 -38.85
N ALA A 29 -7.69 -15.28 -39.71
CA ALA A 29 -6.23 -15.27 -39.61
C ALA A 29 -5.63 -13.87 -39.83
N ALA A 30 -6.20 -13.08 -40.74
CA ALA A 30 -5.78 -11.69 -40.96
C ALA A 30 -6.18 -10.77 -39.79
N GLU A 31 -7.32 -11.02 -39.16
CA GLU A 31 -7.85 -10.25 -38.04
C GLU A 31 -7.18 -10.62 -36.72
N ALA A 32 -6.88 -11.91 -36.51
CA ALA A 32 -6.06 -12.40 -35.40
C ALA A 32 -4.66 -11.76 -35.43
N LYS A 33 -4.03 -11.60 -36.59
CA LYS A 33 -2.76 -10.88 -36.73
C LYS A 33 -2.84 -9.38 -36.38
N LYS A 34 -4.02 -8.77 -36.45
CA LYS A 34 -4.25 -7.38 -36.04
C LYS A 34 -4.46 -7.25 -34.53
N VAL A 35 -5.11 -8.25 -33.93
CA VAL A 35 -5.38 -8.30 -32.47
C VAL A 35 -4.15 -8.78 -31.69
N ASP A 36 -3.37 -9.70 -32.24
CA ASP A 36 -2.09 -10.19 -31.70
C ASP A 36 -0.90 -9.30 -32.11
N GLY A 37 -1.18 -8.08 -32.56
CA GLY A 37 -0.18 -7.08 -32.93
C GLY A 37 0.46 -6.42 -31.70
N PRO A 38 1.75 -6.05 -31.76
CA PRO A 38 2.56 -5.60 -30.62
C PRO A 38 2.06 -4.32 -29.91
N VAL A 39 1.18 -3.56 -30.55
CA VAL A 39 0.70 -2.24 -30.09
C VAL A 39 -0.40 -2.28 -29.01
N GLY A 40 -0.94 -3.45 -28.65
CA GLY A 40 -1.92 -3.58 -27.57
C GLY A 40 -1.41 -4.32 -26.33
N GLY A 41 -0.46 -5.24 -26.51
CA GLY A 41 -0.01 -6.15 -25.45
C GLY A 41 1.33 -5.82 -24.83
N ALA A 42 2.27 -5.21 -25.56
CA ALA A 42 3.59 -4.85 -25.03
C ALA A 42 3.51 -3.56 -24.20
N ASP A 43 2.96 -2.49 -24.77
CA ASP A 43 2.77 -1.20 -24.10
C ASP A 43 1.86 -1.33 -22.86
N LEU A 44 0.83 -2.16 -22.94
CA LEU A 44 -0.03 -2.45 -21.79
C LEU A 44 0.73 -3.22 -20.70
N ARG A 45 1.58 -4.19 -21.06
CA ARG A 45 2.42 -4.93 -20.10
C ARG A 45 3.49 -4.03 -19.48
N GLU A 46 4.10 -3.13 -20.24
CA GLU A 46 5.03 -2.13 -19.71
C GLU A 46 4.31 -1.18 -18.75
N TYR A 47 3.14 -0.67 -19.13
CA TYR A 47 2.33 0.19 -18.27
C TYR A 47 1.94 -0.53 -16.97
N GLN A 48 1.49 -1.79 -17.06
CA GLN A 48 1.18 -2.61 -15.88
C GLN A 48 2.41 -2.81 -14.99
N THR A 49 3.59 -3.07 -15.58
CA THR A 49 4.84 -3.24 -14.84
C THR A 49 5.25 -1.95 -14.14
N GLN A 50 5.18 -0.81 -14.83
CA GLN A 50 5.46 0.51 -14.24
C GLN A 50 4.48 0.85 -13.11
N LEU A 51 3.19 0.52 -13.28
CA LEU A 51 2.18 0.73 -12.25
C LEU A 51 2.46 -0.13 -11.00
N LEU A 52 2.82 -1.40 -11.18
CA LEU A 52 3.18 -2.29 -10.07
C LEU A 52 4.43 -1.80 -9.33
N LEU A 53 5.44 -1.27 -10.04
CA LEU A 53 6.62 -0.67 -9.43
C LEU A 53 6.25 0.56 -8.58
N LYS A 54 5.38 1.45 -9.10
CA LYS A 54 4.88 2.60 -8.34
C LYS A 54 4.11 2.18 -7.09
N LEU A 55 3.23 1.17 -7.20
CA LEU A 55 2.48 0.64 -6.06
C LEU A 55 3.39 -0.03 -5.02
N ARG A 56 4.46 -0.71 -5.44
CA ARG A 56 5.47 -1.26 -4.53
C ARG A 56 6.19 -0.12 -3.80
N ALA A 57 6.62 0.92 -4.50
CA ALA A 57 7.27 2.08 -3.88
C ALA A 57 6.36 2.75 -2.83
N ILE A 58 5.08 2.95 -3.13
CA ILE A 58 4.09 3.51 -2.18
C ILE A 58 3.98 2.63 -0.93
N ARG A 59 3.87 1.31 -1.10
CA ARG A 59 3.80 0.37 0.02
C ARG A 59 5.05 0.46 0.91
N ASP A 60 6.23 0.47 0.31
CA ASP A 60 7.49 0.50 1.03
C ASP A 60 7.63 1.83 1.81
N THR A 61 7.20 2.95 1.22
CA THR A 61 7.14 4.23 1.93
C THR A 61 6.17 4.21 3.10
N MET A 62 4.96 3.66 2.91
CA MET A 62 3.96 3.55 3.99
C MET A 62 4.44 2.65 5.13
N GLN A 63 5.15 1.56 4.82
CA GLN A 63 5.71 0.68 5.84
C GLN A 63 6.81 1.37 6.65
N LYS A 64 7.66 2.15 5.99
CA LYS A 64 8.70 2.95 6.65
C LYS A 64 8.10 4.05 7.53
N GLU A 65 7.09 4.77 7.03
CA GLU A 65 6.39 5.81 7.78
C GLU A 65 5.60 5.24 8.95
N GLY A 66 4.93 4.10 8.78
CA GLY A 66 4.25 3.38 9.86
C GLY A 66 5.21 2.98 10.98
N SER A 67 6.42 2.53 10.62
CA SER A 67 7.47 2.24 11.61
C SER A 67 7.95 3.50 12.35
N SER A 68 8.04 4.63 11.67
CA SER A 68 8.43 5.91 12.28
C SER A 68 7.36 6.45 13.23
N LEU A 69 6.08 6.29 12.87
CA LEU A 69 4.97 6.77 13.70
C LEU A 69 4.86 5.99 15.00
N GLU A 70 5.10 4.68 14.96
CA GLU A 70 5.12 3.84 16.16
C GLU A 70 6.31 4.15 17.07
N GLN A 71 7.48 4.45 16.50
CA GLN A 71 8.64 4.95 17.25
C GLN A 71 8.31 6.26 17.97
N LEU A 72 7.72 7.23 17.27
CA LEU A 72 7.32 8.52 17.87
C LEU A 72 6.29 8.35 18.99
N ARG A 73 5.36 7.40 18.87
CA ARG A 73 4.41 7.09 19.95
C ARG A 73 5.11 6.56 21.18
N LYS A 74 6.05 5.64 20.99
CA LYS A 74 6.85 5.06 22.08
C LYS A 74 7.66 6.15 22.79
N GLU A 75 8.40 6.97 22.05
CA GLU A 75 9.17 8.09 22.61
C GLU A 75 8.27 9.08 23.38
N ARG A 76 7.10 9.41 22.82
CA ARG A 76 6.12 10.27 23.49
C ARG A 76 5.65 9.67 24.81
N ASP A 77 5.36 8.38 24.84
CA ASP A 77 4.82 7.71 26.03
C ASP A 77 5.91 7.55 27.11
N GLU A 78 7.15 7.29 26.72
CA GLU A 78 8.32 7.33 27.61
C GLU A 78 8.51 8.72 28.22
N ALA A 79 8.50 9.78 27.40
CA ALA A 79 8.63 11.15 27.87
C ALA A 79 7.49 11.57 28.81
N ARG A 80 6.26 11.09 28.56
CA ARG A 80 5.11 11.33 29.46
C ARG A 80 5.31 10.63 30.81
N SER A 81 5.79 9.39 30.80
CA SER A 81 6.08 8.62 32.02
C SER A 81 7.16 9.31 32.85
N GLU A 82 8.26 9.74 32.21
CA GLU A 82 9.35 10.44 32.88
C GLU A 82 8.89 11.76 33.49
N ARG A 83 8.11 12.55 32.73
CA ARG A 83 7.50 13.79 33.24
C ARG A 83 6.67 13.53 34.49
N ASP A 84 5.84 12.51 34.50
CA ASP A 84 4.99 12.20 35.65
C ASP A 84 5.78 11.78 36.89
N LEU A 85 6.87 11.03 36.68
CA LEU A 85 7.78 10.65 37.74
C LEU A 85 8.51 11.86 38.32
N LEU A 86 9.05 12.73 37.46
CA LEU A 86 9.70 13.97 37.87
C LEU A 86 8.73 14.90 38.61
N LYS A 87 7.50 15.05 38.12
CA LYS A 87 6.48 15.87 38.77
C LYS A 87 6.19 15.38 40.19
N LYS A 88 6.02 14.07 40.39
CA LYS A 88 5.85 13.48 41.73
C LYS A 88 7.04 13.74 42.64
N GLN A 89 8.27 13.66 42.12
CA GLN A 89 9.48 13.95 42.89
C GLN A 89 9.55 15.43 43.29
N VAL A 90 9.22 16.33 42.37
CA VAL A 90 9.15 17.78 42.62
C VAL A 90 8.10 18.09 43.68
N ASP A 91 6.90 17.53 43.57
CA ASP A 91 5.82 17.73 44.55
C ASP A 91 6.24 17.25 45.95
N LYS A 92 6.87 16.07 46.04
CA LYS A 92 7.40 15.54 47.30
C LYS A 92 8.49 16.42 47.89
N LEU A 93 9.40 16.94 47.06
CA LEU A 93 10.48 17.81 47.52
C LEU A 93 9.93 19.17 47.98
N ASN A 94 8.99 19.74 47.23
CA ASN A 94 8.31 20.98 47.60
C ASN A 94 7.59 20.85 48.94
N TYR A 95 6.88 19.74 49.16
CA TYR A 95 6.27 19.44 50.45
C TYR A 95 7.31 19.43 51.58
N ARG A 96 8.43 18.72 51.40
CA ARG A 96 9.50 18.64 52.41
C ARG A 96 10.10 20.02 52.70
N VAL A 97 10.36 20.82 51.67
CA VAL A 97 10.88 22.18 51.82
C VAL A 97 9.89 23.05 52.58
N HIS A 98 8.60 22.99 52.24
CA HIS A 98 7.56 23.73 52.93
C HIS A 98 7.47 23.34 54.41
N HIS A 99 7.45 22.04 54.69
CA HIS A 99 7.44 21.51 56.05
C HIS A 99 8.68 21.96 56.85
N LEU A 100 9.88 21.90 56.26
CA LEU A 100 11.10 22.37 56.91
C LEU A 100 11.06 23.88 57.19
N LYS A 101 10.57 24.68 56.25
CA LYS A 101 10.39 26.13 56.46
C LYS A 101 9.42 26.46 57.60
N GLN A 102 8.43 25.61 57.85
CA GLN A 102 7.43 25.80 58.90
C GLN A 102 7.90 25.31 60.27
N HIS A 103 8.68 24.23 60.31
CA HIS A 103 8.97 23.51 61.56
C HIS A 103 10.43 23.58 62.00
N VAL A 104 11.34 24.09 61.18
CA VAL A 104 12.73 24.30 61.58
C VAL A 104 12.92 25.77 61.97
N PRO A 105 13.29 26.07 63.22
CA PRO A 105 13.64 27.43 63.61
C PRO A 105 14.88 27.86 62.83
N VAL A 106 14.77 28.97 62.10
CA VAL A 106 15.92 29.58 61.43
C VAL A 106 16.82 30.16 62.51
N PRO A 107 18.10 29.75 62.61
CA PRO A 107 19.02 30.34 63.59
C PRO A 107 19.12 31.83 63.31
N THR A 108 18.84 32.63 64.33
CA THR A 108 18.98 34.07 64.23
C THR A 108 20.47 34.44 64.18
N PRO A 109 20.87 35.60 63.64
CA PRO A 109 22.29 36.00 63.58
C PRO A 109 23.00 36.01 64.94
N THR A 110 22.24 36.06 66.03
CA THR A 110 22.68 35.91 67.42
C THR A 110 23.12 34.48 67.77
N ASP A 111 22.56 33.45 67.11
CA ASP A 111 22.88 32.04 67.33
C ASP A 111 24.13 31.58 66.53
N MET A 112 24.54 32.36 65.52
CA MET A 112 25.68 32.06 64.65
C MET A 112 26.99 32.74 65.06
N LYS A 113 26.99 33.51 66.17
CA LYS A 113 28.21 34.03 66.79
C LYS A 113 28.68 33.08 67.90
N LEU A 114 29.47 32.09 67.52
CA LEU A 114 30.39 31.36 68.41
C LEU A 114 31.79 31.41 67.80
#